data_AF-A0A0E3RM88-F1
#
_entry.id   AF-A0A0E3RM88-F1
#
_cell.length_a   1.000
_cell.length_b   1.000
_cell.length_c   1.000
_cell.angle_alpha   90.00
_cell.angle_beta   90.00
_cell.angle_gamma   90.00
#
_symmetry.space_group_name_H-M   'P 1'
#
loop_
_entity.id
_entity.type
_entity.pdbx_description
1 polymer ?
#
loop_
_entity_poly.entity_id
_entity_poly.type
_entity_poly.pdbx_seq_one_letter_code
_entity_poly.pdbx_strand_id
1 'polypeptide(L)'
;MEVTICPLPEQRAIVSKIEQLFSELENGIANLKLAKEQLKVYRQAVLKKAFEGELTKKWREQQTDLPDAGGLLEQIRKEKEKAAKKAGKKLKQVKPFTEDELEDLNRLPKEWNWVKIGNLTLGVEYGTSAKSKESGDVAVLRMGNIQNGRFDWSDLVYTSDKTEIEKYLLSKDDVLFNRTNSPELVGKTAIYKGEKPAIFAGYLIRINQLSELAVADYLNYFLNCHIAKVHGNSVKTDGVNQSNINGEKLGNYPFPLCSLPEQQTIVQEIETRLSICDKIEQDIETNLEKAEALRQSILKKAFEGKLLNERELAEVRGAEDWEPAEVLLERIKAEKAQNGKK
;
A
#
# COMPACT_ATOMS: atom_id res chain seq x y z
N MET A 1 -11.06 46.19 13.05
CA MET A 1 -11.60 44.85 13.35
C MET A 1 -12.26 44.95 14.71
N GLU A 2 -13.58 44.85 14.78
CA GLU A 2 -14.31 44.83 16.05
C GLU A 2 -14.12 43.46 16.69
N VAL A 3 -13.62 43.42 17.92
CA VAL A 3 -13.43 42.19 18.68
C VAL A 3 -14.42 42.22 19.84
N THR A 4 -15.34 41.26 19.86
CA THR A 4 -16.25 41.05 20.98
C THR A 4 -15.44 40.57 22.17
N ILE A 5 -15.47 41.30 23.29
CA ILE A 5 -14.75 40.94 24.51
C ILE A 5 -15.75 40.45 25.57
N CYS A 6 -15.57 39.23 26.08
CA CYS A 6 -16.31 38.74 27.23
C CYS A 6 -15.54 39.04 28.54
N PRO A 7 -16.18 38.95 29.72
CA PRO A 7 -15.50 39.11 31.01
C PRO A 7 -14.25 38.23 31.15
N LEU A 8 -13.24 38.68 31.91
CA LEU A 8 -11.98 37.93 32.07
C LEU A 8 -12.17 36.51 32.61
N PRO A 9 -13.05 36.25 33.60
CA PRO A 9 -13.32 34.88 34.03
C PRO A 9 -13.90 33.99 32.92
N GLU A 10 -14.77 34.55 32.07
CA GLU A 10 -15.33 33.86 30.90
C GLU A 10 -14.25 33.59 29.84
N GLN A 11 -13.35 34.54 29.58
CA GLN A 11 -12.20 34.33 28.69
C GLN A 11 -11.33 33.17 29.18
N ARG A 12 -10.96 33.15 30.47
CA ARG A 12 -10.14 32.08 31.06
C ARG A 12 -10.83 30.73 30.99
N ALA A 13 -12.13 30.67 31.27
CA ALA A 13 -12.92 29.45 31.18
C ALA A 13 -13.05 28.95 29.73
N ILE A 14 -13.26 29.84 28.76
CA ILE A 14 -13.25 29.50 27.33
C ILE A 14 -11.90 28.93 26.92
N VAL A 15 -10.79 29.59 27.29
CA VAL A 15 -9.43 29.10 26.98
C VAL A 15 -9.20 27.71 27.58
N SER A 16 -9.51 27.53 28.87
CA SER A 16 -9.37 26.22 29.54
C SER A 16 -10.20 25.14 28.85
N LYS A 17 -11.41 25.46 28.40
CA LYS A 17 -12.26 24.51 27.66
C LYS A 17 -11.71 24.19 26.27
N ILE A 18 -11.16 25.16 25.55
CA ILE A 18 -10.47 24.92 24.27
C ILE A 18 -9.30 23.97 24.49
N GLU A 19 -8.44 24.24 25.47
CA GLU A 19 -7.27 23.41 25.78
C GLU A 19 -7.68 21.97 26.11
N GLN A 20 -8.72 21.79 26.93
CA GLN A 20 -9.26 20.47 27.23
C GLN A 20 -9.72 19.74 25.96
N LEU A 21 -10.59 20.36 25.15
CA LEU A 21 -11.17 19.74 23.96
C LEU A 21 -10.10 19.48 22.89
N PHE A 22 -9.10 20.35 22.76
CA PHE A 22 -7.98 20.17 21.85
C PHE A 22 -7.08 19.02 22.29
N SER A 23 -6.82 18.88 23.59
CA SER A 23 -6.08 17.73 24.10
C SER A 23 -6.79 16.41 23.81
N GLU A 24 -8.10 16.34 24.04
CA GLU A 24 -8.92 15.17 23.70
C GLU A 24 -8.90 14.86 22.19
N LEU A 25 -9.03 15.90 21.36
CA LEU A 25 -9.00 15.79 19.90
C LEU A 25 -7.63 15.31 19.38
N GLU A 26 -6.55 15.87 19.90
CA GLU A 26 -5.18 15.50 19.52
C GLU A 26 -4.85 14.05 19.91
N ASN A 27 -5.32 13.59 21.08
CA ASN A 27 -5.22 12.19 21.48
C ASN A 27 -5.99 11.26 20.51
N GLY A 28 -7.20 11.66 20.09
CA GLY A 28 -7.98 10.92 19.10
C GLY A 28 -7.26 10.82 17.74
N ILE A 29 -6.72 11.94 17.25
CA ILE A 29 -5.93 11.98 16.01
C ILE A 29 -4.68 11.09 16.12
N ALA A 30 -3.98 11.12 17.25
CA ALA A 30 -2.80 10.28 17.48
C ALA A 30 -3.16 8.79 17.42
N ASN A 31 -4.26 8.37 18.05
CA ASN A 31 -4.75 6.99 18.01
C ASN A 31 -5.13 6.55 16.59
N LEU A 32 -5.81 7.41 15.81
CA LEU A 32 -6.15 7.13 14.42
C LEU A 32 -4.90 6.94 13.55
N LYS A 33 -3.89 7.79 13.73
CA LYS A 33 -2.59 7.66 13.03
C LYS A 33 -1.86 6.37 13.42
N LEU A 34 -1.86 6.01 14.71
CA LEU A 34 -1.28 4.77 15.18
C LEU A 34 -1.97 3.55 14.57
N ALA A 35 -3.31 3.55 14.52
CA ALA A 35 -4.08 2.48 13.89
C ALA A 35 -3.74 2.33 12.40
N LYS A 36 -3.54 3.45 11.68
CA LYS A 36 -3.11 3.44 10.27
C LYS A 36 -1.73 2.77 10.10
N GLU A 37 -0.77 3.04 10.97
CA GLU A 37 0.54 2.37 10.93
C GLU A 37 0.44 0.88 11.27
N GLN A 38 -0.39 0.50 12.24
CA GLN A 38 -0.63 -0.90 12.59
C GLN A 38 -1.26 -1.69 11.43
N LEU A 39 -2.13 -1.07 10.63
CA LEU A 39 -2.68 -1.70 9.43
C LEU A 39 -1.58 -2.10 8.44
N LYS A 40 -0.55 -1.27 8.25
CA LYS A 40 0.58 -1.62 7.36
C LYS A 40 1.29 -2.90 7.82
N VAL A 41 1.53 -3.02 9.13
CA VAL A 41 2.12 -4.21 9.74
C VAL A 41 1.22 -5.43 9.57
N TYR A 42 -0.08 -5.26 9.83
CA TYR A 42 -1.06 -6.34 9.67
C TYR A 42 -1.12 -6.86 8.23
N ARG A 43 -1.12 -5.98 7.22
CA ARG A 43 -1.09 -6.38 5.80
C ARG A 43 0.12 -7.27 5.50
N GLN A 44 1.30 -6.91 5.99
CA GLN A 44 2.51 -7.74 5.81
C GLN A 44 2.41 -9.07 6.55
N ALA A 45 1.81 -9.09 7.75
CA ALA A 45 1.59 -10.32 8.51
C ALA A 45 0.61 -11.28 7.81
N VAL A 46 -0.44 -10.77 7.17
CA VAL A 46 -1.37 -11.57 6.35
C VAL A 46 -0.62 -12.22 5.19
N LEU A 47 0.16 -11.44 4.43
CA LEU A 47 0.95 -11.99 3.32
C LEU A 47 1.97 -13.03 3.80
N LYS A 48 2.67 -12.76 4.91
CA LYS A 48 3.61 -13.73 5.49
C LYS A 48 2.92 -15.06 5.81
N LYS A 49 1.79 -15.03 6.52
CA LYS A 49 1.00 -16.24 6.84
C LYS A 49 0.46 -16.94 5.60
N ALA A 50 0.11 -16.19 4.55
CA ALA A 50 -0.34 -16.75 3.29
C ALA A 50 0.75 -17.61 2.63
N PHE A 51 1.96 -17.07 2.51
CA PHE A 51 3.08 -17.73 1.81
C PHE A 51 3.89 -18.70 2.68
N GLU A 52 3.60 -18.78 3.97
CA GLU A 52 4.02 -19.87 4.86
C GLU A 52 3.00 -21.03 4.90
N GLY A 53 1.88 -20.91 4.17
CA GLY A 53 0.85 -21.94 4.09
C GLY A 53 -0.06 -22.04 5.32
N GLU A 54 0.01 -21.09 6.24
CA GLU A 54 -0.82 -21.05 7.45
C GLU A 54 -2.25 -20.59 7.15
N LEU A 55 -2.43 -19.71 6.17
CA LEU A 55 -3.73 -19.10 5.87
C LEU A 55 -4.76 -20.12 5.37
N THR A 56 -4.32 -21.12 4.60
CA THR A 56 -5.16 -22.18 4.03
C THR A 56 -4.97 -23.54 4.70
N LYS A 57 -4.30 -23.61 5.85
CA LYS A 57 -4.01 -24.87 6.54
C LYS A 57 -5.24 -25.76 6.73
N LYS A 58 -6.33 -25.19 7.27
CA LYS A 58 -7.60 -25.92 7.47
C LYS A 58 -8.23 -26.39 6.17
N TRP A 59 -8.17 -25.56 5.13
CA TRP A 59 -8.68 -25.93 3.80
C TRP A 59 -7.88 -27.10 3.23
N ARG A 60 -6.55 -27.09 3.39
CA ARG A 60 -5.64 -28.13 2.91
C ARG A 60 -5.90 -29.47 3.60
N GLU A 61 -6.13 -29.46 4.92
CA GLU A 61 -6.47 -30.65 5.72
C GLU A 61 -7.78 -31.33 5.27
N GLN A 62 -8.66 -30.61 4.56
CA GLN A 62 -9.92 -31.13 4.04
C GLN A 62 -9.80 -31.71 2.62
N GLN A 63 -8.66 -31.55 1.96
CA GLN A 63 -8.45 -32.06 0.60
C GLN A 63 -7.86 -33.47 0.61
N THR A 64 -8.34 -34.31 -0.30
CA THR A 64 -7.87 -35.71 -0.43
C THR A 64 -6.99 -35.96 -1.65
N ASP A 65 -6.97 -35.05 -2.63
CA ASP A 65 -6.34 -35.24 -3.94
C ASP A 65 -5.44 -34.06 -4.32
N LEU A 66 -4.65 -33.56 -3.35
CA LEU A 66 -3.63 -32.54 -3.65
C LEU A 66 -2.36 -33.21 -4.17
N PRO A 67 -1.70 -32.62 -5.18
CA PRO A 67 -0.38 -33.07 -5.59
C PRO A 67 0.61 -32.86 -4.44
N ASP A 68 1.55 -33.79 -4.30
CA ASP A 68 2.74 -33.58 -3.49
C ASP A 68 3.78 -32.74 -4.25
N ALA A 69 4.91 -32.46 -3.61
CA ALA A 69 6.00 -31.70 -4.20
C ALA A 69 6.51 -32.30 -5.53
N GLY A 70 6.55 -33.64 -5.63
CA GLY A 70 6.96 -34.34 -6.86
C GLY A 70 5.95 -34.16 -7.99
N GLY A 71 4.66 -34.28 -7.68
CA GLY A 71 3.57 -34.03 -8.62
C GLY A 71 3.57 -32.60 -9.17
N LEU A 72 3.86 -31.61 -8.33
CA LEU A 72 3.98 -30.21 -8.76
C LEU A 72 5.16 -30.00 -9.74
N LEU A 73 6.31 -30.62 -9.47
CA LEU A 73 7.47 -30.53 -10.37
C LEU A 73 7.19 -31.18 -11.74
N GLU A 74 6.48 -32.31 -11.75
CA GLU A 74 6.07 -32.97 -12.99
C GLU A 74 5.04 -32.13 -13.76
N GLN A 75 4.12 -31.45 -13.07
CA GLN A 75 3.19 -30.50 -13.69
C GLN A 75 3.93 -29.34 -14.36
N ILE A 76 4.92 -28.74 -13.67
CA ILE A 76 5.79 -27.70 -14.25
C ILE A 76 6.42 -28.19 -15.54
N ARG A 77 7.01 -29.38 -15.53
CA ARG A 77 7.68 -29.95 -16.71
C ARG A 77 6.72 -30.04 -17.89
N LYS A 78 5.55 -30.66 -17.68
CA LYS A 78 4.52 -30.86 -18.73
C LYS A 78 4.02 -29.54 -19.31
N GLU A 79 3.63 -28.59 -18.45
CA GLU A 79 3.07 -27.32 -18.93
C GLU A 79 4.13 -26.45 -19.62
N LYS A 80 5.38 -26.45 -19.15
CA LYS A 80 6.47 -25.76 -19.85
C LYS A 80 6.75 -26.37 -21.22
N GLU A 81 6.83 -27.70 -21.33
CA GLU A 81 7.04 -28.38 -22.62
C GLU A 81 5.93 -28.07 -23.62
N LYS A 82 4.68 -28.15 -23.17
CA LYS A 82 3.49 -27.80 -23.95
C LYS A 82 3.53 -26.35 -24.42
N ALA A 83 3.80 -25.40 -23.52
CA ALA A 83 3.86 -23.98 -23.83
C ALA A 83 5.02 -23.65 -24.78
N ALA A 84 6.20 -24.23 -24.57
CA ALA A 84 7.36 -24.04 -25.42
C ALA A 84 7.13 -24.56 -26.84
N LYS A 85 6.51 -25.75 -26.97
CA LYS A 85 6.12 -26.32 -28.28
C LYS A 85 5.12 -25.41 -29.00
N LYS A 86 4.10 -24.91 -28.29
CA LYS A 86 3.11 -23.97 -28.86
C LYS A 86 3.75 -22.66 -29.33
N ALA A 87 4.73 -22.15 -28.58
CA ALA A 87 5.42 -20.90 -28.89
C ALA A 87 6.59 -21.06 -29.88
N GLY A 88 6.93 -22.28 -30.30
CA GLY A 88 8.12 -22.54 -31.13
C GLY A 88 9.44 -22.16 -30.45
N LYS A 89 9.47 -22.14 -29.10
CA LYS A 89 10.64 -21.73 -28.31
C LYS A 89 11.37 -22.95 -27.76
N LYS A 90 12.70 -22.86 -27.66
CA LYS A 90 13.50 -23.84 -26.90
C LYS A 90 13.34 -23.58 -25.41
N LEU A 91 13.18 -24.65 -24.63
CA LEU A 91 13.15 -24.57 -23.17
C LEU A 91 14.53 -24.17 -22.65
N LYS A 92 14.55 -23.14 -21.81
CA LYS A 92 15.72 -22.83 -20.97
C LYS A 92 15.68 -23.71 -19.74
N GLN A 93 16.80 -24.38 -19.46
CA GLN A 93 16.96 -25.15 -18.24
C GLN A 93 17.06 -24.19 -17.05
N VAL A 94 16.24 -24.43 -16.04
CA VAL A 94 16.31 -23.72 -14.76
C VAL A 94 16.99 -24.67 -13.79
N LYS A 95 18.09 -24.23 -13.18
CA LYS A 95 18.78 -25.04 -12.19
C LYS A 95 17.88 -25.19 -10.96
N PRO A 96 17.72 -26.40 -10.39
CA PRO A 96 17.02 -26.56 -9.12
C PRO A 96 17.72 -25.76 -8.01
N PHE A 97 17.07 -25.64 -6.86
CA PHE A 97 17.75 -25.15 -5.67
C PHE A 97 18.79 -26.16 -5.19
N THR A 98 19.92 -25.68 -4.65
CA THR A 98 20.84 -26.53 -3.87
C THR A 98 20.28 -26.77 -2.46
N GLU A 99 20.83 -27.74 -1.75
CA GLU A 99 20.44 -27.99 -0.34
C GLU A 99 20.67 -26.74 0.51
N ASP A 100 21.85 -26.12 0.40
CA ASP A 100 22.19 -24.87 1.10
C ASP A 100 21.19 -23.73 0.77
N GLU A 101 20.76 -23.60 -0.49
CA GLU A 101 19.76 -22.59 -0.88
C GLU A 101 18.37 -22.87 -0.26
N LEU A 102 18.05 -24.13 0.04
CA LEU A 102 16.79 -24.52 0.69
C LEU A 102 16.84 -24.37 2.21
N GLU A 103 18.00 -24.55 2.84
CA GLU A 103 18.19 -24.38 4.29
C GLU A 103 17.92 -22.94 4.76
N ASP A 104 18.26 -21.96 3.93
CA ASP A 104 18.00 -20.53 4.18
C ASP A 104 16.52 -20.14 3.99
N LEU A 105 15.68 -21.04 3.47
CA LEU A 105 14.27 -20.79 3.22
C LEU A 105 13.38 -21.34 4.34
N ASN A 106 12.24 -20.68 4.54
CA ASN A 106 11.24 -21.14 5.49
C ASN A 106 10.71 -22.52 5.08
N ARG A 107 10.44 -23.37 6.09
CA ARG A 107 9.75 -24.65 5.89
C ARG A 107 8.35 -24.39 5.35
N LEU A 108 7.99 -25.13 4.30
CA LEU A 108 6.66 -25.10 3.69
C LEU A 108 5.84 -26.32 4.11
N PRO A 109 4.50 -26.29 3.91
CA PRO A 109 3.66 -27.49 3.96
C PRO A 109 4.20 -28.60 3.03
N LYS A 110 3.93 -29.86 3.36
CA LYS A 110 4.44 -31.02 2.59
C LYS A 110 3.89 -31.08 1.15
N GLU A 111 2.73 -30.49 0.92
CA GLU A 111 2.07 -30.38 -0.39
C GLU A 111 2.62 -29.23 -1.24
N TRP A 112 3.55 -28.44 -0.70
CA TRP A 112 4.12 -27.28 -1.37
C TRP A 112 5.57 -27.56 -1.75
N ASN A 113 6.10 -26.76 -2.67
CA ASN A 113 7.49 -26.84 -3.05
C ASN A 113 8.08 -25.47 -3.38
N TRP A 114 9.35 -25.26 -3.01
CA TRP A 114 10.11 -24.10 -3.47
C TRP A 114 10.56 -24.31 -4.91
N VAL A 115 10.18 -23.38 -5.79
CA VAL A 115 10.61 -23.38 -7.20
C VAL A 115 11.13 -22.00 -7.59
N LYS A 116 12.04 -21.92 -8.56
CA LYS A 116 12.47 -20.64 -9.11
C LYS A 116 11.39 -20.06 -10.02
N ILE A 117 11.16 -18.74 -10.02
CA ILE A 117 10.16 -18.08 -10.90
C ILE A 117 10.37 -18.43 -12.38
N GLY A 118 11.60 -18.68 -12.82
CA GLY A 118 11.91 -19.13 -14.19
C GLY A 118 11.27 -20.47 -14.57
N ASN A 119 10.80 -21.26 -13.60
CA ASN A 119 9.98 -22.45 -13.84
C ASN A 119 8.51 -22.14 -14.15
N LEU A 120 8.05 -20.94 -13.86
CA LEU A 120 6.66 -20.54 -14.05
C LEU A 120 6.46 -19.77 -15.36
N THR A 121 7.53 -19.50 -16.13
CA THR A 121 7.50 -18.67 -17.35
C THR A 121 8.36 -19.28 -18.47
N LEU A 122 8.09 -18.89 -19.72
CA LEU A 122 8.98 -19.13 -20.86
C LEU A 122 10.07 -18.06 -21.02
N GLY A 123 10.00 -16.98 -20.25
CA GLY A 123 10.94 -15.88 -20.26
C GLY A 123 10.27 -14.56 -19.92
N VAL A 124 11.05 -13.63 -19.38
CA VAL A 124 10.57 -12.31 -19.01
C VAL A 124 10.84 -11.30 -20.13
N GLU A 125 10.09 -10.20 -20.13
CA GLU A 125 10.17 -9.16 -21.15
C GLU A 125 10.34 -7.78 -20.53
N TYR A 126 11.14 -6.94 -21.18
CA TYR A 126 11.45 -5.58 -20.74
C TYR A 126 10.63 -4.62 -21.59
N GLY A 127 10.06 -3.61 -20.95
CA GLY A 127 9.21 -2.63 -21.62
C GLY A 127 9.95 -1.69 -22.56
N THR A 128 9.23 -0.68 -23.05
CA THR A 128 9.75 0.32 -23.98
C THR A 128 10.86 1.18 -23.38
N SER A 129 11.91 1.46 -24.17
CA SER A 129 12.92 2.48 -23.87
C SER A 129 12.64 3.81 -24.60
N ALA A 130 11.59 3.87 -25.41
CA ALA A 130 11.20 5.08 -26.12
C ALA A 130 10.70 6.16 -25.14
N LYS A 131 10.89 7.42 -25.51
CA LYS A 131 10.41 8.55 -24.70
C LYS A 131 8.89 8.64 -24.77
N SER A 132 8.24 8.63 -23.62
CA SER A 132 6.80 8.91 -23.48
C SER A 132 6.49 10.41 -23.56
N LYS A 133 5.22 10.75 -23.77
CA LYS A 133 4.70 12.12 -23.87
C LYS A 133 3.60 12.37 -22.82
N GLU A 134 3.23 13.63 -22.59
CA GLU A 134 2.12 13.99 -21.69
C GLU A 134 0.74 13.58 -22.24
N SER A 135 0.62 13.39 -23.56
CA SER A 135 -0.60 12.95 -24.24
C SER A 135 -0.29 11.97 -25.38
N GLY A 136 -1.22 11.09 -25.70
CA GLY A 136 -1.09 10.10 -26.78
C GLY A 136 -2.21 9.07 -26.76
N ASP A 137 -2.08 8.03 -27.57
CA ASP A 137 -3.16 7.06 -27.83
C ASP A 137 -3.26 5.99 -26.73
N VAL A 138 -2.11 5.55 -26.19
CA VAL A 138 -1.99 4.44 -25.23
C VAL A 138 -1.13 4.86 -24.05
N ALA A 139 -1.56 4.52 -22.83
CA ALA A 139 -0.81 4.84 -21.62
C ALA A 139 0.50 4.03 -21.53
N VAL A 140 1.55 4.62 -20.96
CA VAL A 140 2.81 3.94 -20.64
C VAL A 140 2.95 3.87 -19.13
N LEU A 141 2.77 2.67 -18.56
CA LEU A 141 2.87 2.45 -17.11
C LEU A 141 4.32 2.53 -16.66
N ARG A 142 4.53 3.29 -15.57
CA ARG A 142 5.83 3.61 -15.01
C ARG A 142 5.99 3.07 -13.58
N MET A 143 7.20 3.19 -13.02
CA MET A 143 7.50 2.77 -11.65
C MET A 143 6.66 3.51 -10.61
N GLY A 144 6.31 4.78 -10.87
CA GLY A 144 5.44 5.59 -10.01
C GLY A 144 3.98 5.15 -10.03
N ASN A 145 3.55 4.43 -11.08
CA ASN A 145 2.18 3.92 -11.18
C ASN A 145 1.98 2.62 -10.40
N ILE A 146 3.01 2.02 -9.79
CA ILE A 146 2.86 0.77 -9.02
C ILE A 146 2.60 1.10 -7.55
N GLN A 147 1.36 0.85 -7.11
CA GLN A 147 0.92 1.09 -5.73
C GLN A 147 0.16 -0.12 -5.18
N ASN A 148 0.61 -0.64 -4.04
CA ASN A 148 -0.09 -1.72 -3.31
C ASN A 148 -0.50 -2.92 -4.17
N GLY A 149 0.37 -3.38 -5.08
CA GLY A 149 0.06 -4.53 -5.95
C GLY A 149 -0.83 -4.19 -7.16
N ARG A 150 -1.21 -2.93 -7.36
CA ARG A 150 -2.11 -2.47 -8.43
C ARG A 150 -1.49 -1.28 -9.17
N PHE A 151 -2.08 -0.94 -10.32
CA PHE A 151 -1.71 0.28 -11.02
C PHE A 151 -2.54 1.47 -10.53
N ASP A 152 -1.85 2.51 -10.08
CA ASP A 152 -2.40 3.85 -9.97
C ASP A 152 -2.39 4.50 -11.35
N TRP A 153 -3.58 4.89 -11.76
CA TRP A 153 -3.90 5.44 -13.06
C TRP A 153 -3.89 6.98 -13.09
N SER A 154 -3.44 7.61 -12.00
CA SER A 154 -3.07 9.02 -11.94
C SER A 154 -1.68 9.27 -12.57
N ASP A 155 -1.35 10.54 -12.86
CA ASP A 155 -0.05 10.98 -13.41
C ASP A 155 0.50 10.08 -14.55
N LEU A 156 -0.29 9.94 -15.61
CA LEU A 156 0.05 9.12 -16.76
C LEU A 156 0.85 9.86 -17.81
N VAL A 157 1.66 9.08 -18.52
CA VAL A 157 2.29 9.45 -19.77
C VAL A 157 1.88 8.46 -20.85
N TYR A 158 2.08 8.82 -22.11
CA TYR A 158 1.47 8.14 -23.25
C TYR A 158 2.44 7.96 -24.42
N THR A 159 2.06 7.09 -25.34
CA THR A 159 2.67 6.94 -26.66
C THR A 159 1.58 6.82 -27.73
N SER A 160 1.92 7.23 -28.96
CA SER A 160 1.15 6.93 -30.18
C SER A 160 2.02 6.18 -31.20
N ASP A 161 3.18 5.67 -30.78
CA ASP A 161 4.03 4.83 -31.63
C ASP A 161 3.41 3.45 -31.78
N LYS A 162 2.87 3.17 -32.97
CA LYS A 162 2.19 1.92 -33.29
C LYS A 162 3.08 0.69 -33.10
N THR A 163 4.38 0.81 -33.36
CA THR A 163 5.32 -0.32 -33.25
C THR A 163 5.58 -0.70 -31.80
N GLU A 164 5.75 0.29 -30.94
CA GLU A 164 5.91 0.09 -29.50
C GLU A 164 4.60 -0.39 -28.86
N ILE A 165 3.46 0.15 -29.30
CA ILE A 165 2.13 -0.29 -28.87
C ILE A 165 1.93 -1.77 -29.19
N GLU A 166 2.13 -2.19 -30.44
CA GLU A 166 1.93 -3.58 -30.87
C GLU A 166 2.82 -4.55 -30.07
N LYS A 167 4.07 -4.16 -29.83
CA LYS A 167 5.05 -5.01 -29.14
C LYS A 167 4.78 -5.15 -27.64
N TYR A 168 4.42 -4.06 -26.97
CA TYR A 168 4.39 -3.99 -25.51
C TYR A 168 2.98 -3.89 -24.91
N LEU A 169 1.93 -4.07 -25.73
CA LEU A 169 0.56 -4.07 -25.25
C LEU A 169 0.37 -5.08 -24.13
N LEU A 170 -0.21 -4.60 -23.03
CA LEU A 170 -0.53 -5.42 -21.88
C LEU A 170 -1.83 -6.19 -22.09
N SER A 171 -1.80 -7.45 -21.67
CA SER A 171 -2.98 -8.31 -21.60
C SER A 171 -3.39 -8.48 -20.15
N LYS A 172 -4.69 -8.66 -19.91
CA LYS A 172 -5.21 -8.92 -18.56
C LYS A 172 -4.41 -10.03 -17.88
N ASP A 173 -4.10 -9.81 -16.61
CA ASP A 173 -3.31 -10.66 -15.74
C ASP A 173 -1.79 -10.67 -16.04
N ASP A 174 -1.30 -9.76 -16.88
CA ASP A 174 0.14 -9.45 -16.95
C ASP A 174 0.63 -8.91 -15.59
N VAL A 175 1.69 -9.53 -15.06
CA VAL A 175 2.35 -9.11 -13.82
C VAL A 175 3.63 -8.36 -14.15
N LEU A 176 3.72 -7.10 -13.71
CA LEU A 176 4.86 -6.23 -13.95
C LEU A 176 5.67 -6.01 -12.66
N PHE A 177 6.95 -6.31 -12.74
CA PHE A 177 7.92 -6.18 -11.65
C PHE A 177 8.81 -4.96 -11.88
N ASN A 178 8.95 -4.11 -10.87
CA ASN A 178 9.80 -2.93 -10.92
C ASN A 178 11.28 -3.30 -10.72
N ARG A 179 12.02 -3.40 -11.82
CA ARG A 179 13.44 -3.81 -11.79
C ARG A 179 14.40 -2.70 -11.40
N THR A 180 13.98 -1.44 -11.36
CA THR A 180 14.90 -0.31 -11.15
C THR A 180 14.21 0.82 -10.40
N ASN A 181 14.64 1.07 -9.16
CA ASN A 181 14.11 2.13 -8.30
C ASN A 181 15.11 2.45 -7.17
N SER A 182 14.72 3.25 -6.18
CA SER A 182 15.48 3.32 -4.91
C SER A 182 15.56 1.95 -4.23
N PRO A 183 16.56 1.70 -3.36
CA PRO A 183 16.71 0.41 -2.67
C PRO A 183 15.47 -0.11 -1.94
N GLU A 184 14.62 0.80 -1.45
CA GLU A 184 13.43 0.53 -0.65
C GLU A 184 12.20 0.23 -1.53
N LEU A 185 12.23 0.65 -2.78
CA LEU A 185 11.10 0.60 -3.71
C LEU A 185 11.34 -0.35 -4.90
N VAL A 186 12.55 -0.86 -5.06
CA VAL A 186 12.86 -1.88 -6.07
C VAL A 186 12.08 -3.17 -5.76
N GLY A 187 11.60 -3.84 -6.79
CA GLY A 187 10.82 -5.07 -6.67
C GLY A 187 9.33 -4.89 -6.38
N LYS A 188 8.85 -3.64 -6.22
CA LYS A 188 7.41 -3.34 -6.27
C LYS A 188 6.78 -4.00 -7.50
N THR A 189 5.69 -4.72 -7.30
CA THR A 189 5.02 -5.47 -8.37
C THR A 189 3.56 -5.06 -8.44
N ALA A 190 3.00 -5.03 -9.64
CA ALA A 190 1.56 -4.86 -9.84
C ALA A 190 1.03 -5.81 -10.93
N ILE A 191 -0.25 -6.12 -10.81
CA ILE A 191 -1.02 -6.85 -11.82
C ILE A 191 -1.85 -5.88 -12.67
N TYR A 192 -1.81 -6.06 -13.99
CA TYR A 192 -2.67 -5.32 -14.91
C TYR A 192 -3.99 -6.08 -15.09
N LYS A 193 -5.13 -5.42 -14.86
CA LYS A 193 -6.46 -6.04 -14.89
C LYS A 193 -7.27 -5.69 -16.13
N GLY A 194 -6.67 -5.01 -17.11
CA GLY A 194 -7.34 -4.64 -18.35
C GLY A 194 -8.18 -3.37 -18.24
N GLU A 195 -7.88 -2.50 -17.28
CA GLU A 195 -8.70 -1.33 -16.96
C GLU A 195 -8.71 -0.31 -18.11
N LYS A 196 -7.56 -0.11 -18.77
CA LYS A 196 -7.46 0.67 -20.00
C LYS A 196 -6.20 0.30 -20.81
N PRO A 197 -6.21 0.48 -22.15
CA PRO A 197 -5.07 0.16 -23.00
C PRO A 197 -3.76 0.78 -22.48
N ALA A 198 -2.77 -0.07 -22.26
CA ALA A 198 -1.48 0.35 -21.75
C ALA A 198 -0.33 -0.52 -22.27
N ILE A 199 0.82 0.11 -22.41
CA ILE A 199 2.14 -0.53 -22.47
C ILE A 199 2.91 -0.19 -21.20
N PHE A 200 4.16 -0.66 -21.09
CA PHE A 200 4.99 -0.49 -19.89
C PHE A 200 6.41 -0.06 -20.23
N ALA A 201 7.02 0.74 -19.36
CA ALA A 201 8.37 1.26 -19.54
C ALA A 201 9.47 0.22 -19.24
N GLY A 202 10.67 0.42 -19.78
CA GLY A 202 11.78 -0.53 -19.76
C GLY A 202 12.46 -0.77 -18.39
N TYR A 203 12.12 0.02 -17.38
CA TYR A 203 12.46 -0.24 -15.98
C TYR A 203 11.40 -1.12 -15.26
N LEU A 204 10.40 -1.61 -15.99
CA LEU A 204 9.50 -2.68 -15.56
C LEU A 204 9.81 -3.96 -16.37
N ILE A 205 9.55 -5.11 -15.75
CA ILE A 205 9.67 -6.43 -16.36
C ILE A 205 8.30 -7.11 -16.34
N ARG A 206 7.81 -7.56 -17.50
CA ARG A 206 6.68 -8.48 -17.59
C ARG A 206 7.16 -9.92 -17.39
N ILE A 207 6.56 -10.65 -16.46
CA ILE A 207 7.02 -12.00 -16.09
C ILE A 207 6.61 -13.07 -17.11
N ASN A 208 5.50 -12.88 -17.83
CA ASN A 208 4.91 -13.86 -18.76
C ASN A 208 4.69 -15.23 -18.11
N GLN A 209 4.11 -15.23 -16.91
CA GLN A 209 3.81 -16.46 -16.18
C GLN A 209 2.81 -17.34 -16.95
N LEU A 210 2.96 -18.65 -16.84
CA LEU A 210 2.03 -19.64 -17.36
C LEU A 210 0.85 -19.77 -16.38
N SER A 211 -0.35 -19.44 -16.84
CA SER A 211 -1.59 -19.48 -16.05
C SER A 211 -1.92 -20.87 -15.49
N GLU A 212 -1.40 -21.91 -16.14
CA GLU A 212 -1.54 -23.32 -15.77
C GLU A 212 -0.64 -23.72 -14.59
N LEU A 213 0.26 -22.83 -14.16
CA LEU A 213 1.19 -23.04 -13.05
C LEU A 213 1.03 -22.00 -11.94
N ALA A 214 0.76 -20.75 -12.30
CA ALA A 214 0.69 -19.65 -11.34
C ALA A 214 -0.50 -18.73 -11.61
N VAL A 215 -1.36 -18.58 -10.60
CA VAL A 215 -2.38 -17.53 -10.57
C VAL A 215 -1.67 -16.18 -10.50
N ALA A 216 -2.03 -15.26 -11.39
CA ALA A 216 -1.37 -13.96 -11.49
C ALA A 216 -1.46 -13.13 -10.21
N ASP A 217 -2.61 -13.12 -9.54
CA ASP A 217 -2.79 -12.45 -8.24
C ASP A 217 -1.92 -13.08 -7.15
N TYR A 218 -1.79 -14.42 -7.14
CA TYR A 218 -0.92 -15.13 -6.20
C TYR A 218 0.55 -14.73 -6.40
N LEU A 219 1.01 -14.67 -7.65
CA LEU A 219 2.34 -14.19 -8.01
C LEU A 219 2.57 -12.73 -7.60
N ASN A 220 1.60 -11.86 -7.86
CA ASN A 220 1.64 -10.45 -7.49
C ASN A 220 1.73 -10.26 -5.96
N TYR A 221 0.91 -10.98 -5.20
CA TYR A 221 0.95 -10.96 -3.74
C TYR A 221 2.26 -11.50 -3.19
N PHE A 222 2.79 -12.57 -3.78
CA PHE A 222 4.07 -13.14 -3.37
C PHE A 222 5.22 -12.15 -3.55
N LEU A 223 5.33 -11.53 -4.74
CA LEU A 223 6.40 -10.60 -5.03
C LEU A 223 6.35 -9.32 -4.16
N ASN A 224 5.18 -8.98 -3.62
CA ASN A 224 5.02 -7.88 -2.66
C ASN A 224 5.15 -8.32 -1.19
N CYS A 225 5.31 -9.61 -0.91
CA CYS A 225 5.46 -10.13 0.45
C CYS A 225 6.89 -9.93 1.00
N HIS A 226 7.04 -10.09 2.31
CA HIS A 226 8.32 -9.91 2.99
C HIS A 226 9.41 -10.86 2.49
N ILE A 227 9.08 -12.13 2.23
CA ILE A 227 10.03 -13.16 1.77
C ILE A 227 10.68 -12.73 0.45
N ALA A 228 9.87 -12.34 -0.54
CA ALA A 228 10.36 -11.87 -1.83
C ALA A 228 11.19 -10.58 -1.74
N LYS A 229 10.80 -9.64 -0.87
CA LYS A 229 11.55 -8.39 -0.64
C LYS A 229 12.91 -8.65 0.00
N VAL A 230 12.99 -9.54 0.99
CA VAL A 230 14.26 -9.91 1.63
C VAL A 230 15.20 -10.55 0.61
N HIS A 231 14.71 -11.50 -0.18
CA HIS A 231 15.50 -12.10 -1.25
C HIS A 231 15.92 -11.05 -2.30
N GLY A 232 15.01 -10.17 -2.70
CA GLY A 232 15.33 -9.07 -3.61
C GLY A 232 16.44 -8.16 -3.10
N ASN A 233 16.45 -7.87 -1.80
CA ASN A 233 17.48 -7.07 -1.15
C ASN A 233 18.84 -7.77 -1.07
N SER A 234 18.87 -9.10 -0.96
CA SER A 234 20.14 -9.84 -0.95
C SER A 234 20.75 -9.98 -2.35
N VAL A 235 19.94 -9.97 -3.41
CA VAL A 235 20.42 -10.15 -4.79
C VAL A 235 20.51 -8.86 -5.59
N LYS A 236 19.95 -7.73 -5.15
CA LYS A 236 19.99 -6.46 -5.91
C LYS A 236 21.42 -5.98 -6.14
N THR A 237 21.64 -5.30 -7.26
CA THR A 237 22.87 -4.53 -7.49
C THR A 237 22.59 -3.07 -7.16
N ASP A 238 23.43 -2.47 -6.32
CA ASP A 238 23.32 -1.08 -5.92
C ASP A 238 24.23 -0.17 -6.75
N GLY A 239 23.69 0.98 -7.11
CA GLY A 239 24.39 2.15 -7.63
C GLY A 239 24.04 3.39 -6.81
N VAL A 240 24.46 4.57 -7.26
CA VAL A 240 24.18 5.83 -6.55
C VAL A 240 22.66 6.10 -6.55
N ASN A 241 22.03 6.00 -5.38
CA ASN A 241 20.59 6.22 -5.15
C ASN A 241 19.64 5.32 -5.98
N GLN A 242 20.13 4.22 -6.53
CA GLN A 242 19.33 3.33 -7.37
C GLN A 242 19.78 1.88 -7.21
N SER A 243 18.83 0.96 -7.15
CA SER A 243 19.05 -0.48 -7.13
C SER A 243 18.43 -1.16 -8.35
N ASN A 244 19.05 -2.26 -8.79
CA ASN A 244 18.61 -3.03 -9.95
C ASN A 244 18.44 -4.53 -9.64
N ILE A 245 17.34 -5.09 -10.13
CA ILE A 245 17.08 -6.54 -10.14
C ILE A 245 16.69 -6.93 -11.56
N ASN A 246 17.66 -7.43 -12.31
CA ASN A 246 17.44 -7.81 -13.71
C ASN A 246 16.57 -9.09 -13.82
N GLY A 247 16.17 -9.41 -15.06
CA GLY A 247 15.32 -10.57 -15.35
C GLY A 247 15.93 -11.94 -14.99
N GLU A 248 17.26 -12.06 -14.97
CA GLU A 248 17.93 -13.29 -14.54
C GLU A 248 17.80 -13.47 -13.03
N LYS A 249 18.08 -12.42 -12.25
CA LYS A 249 17.89 -12.40 -10.80
C LYS A 249 16.43 -12.68 -10.45
N LEU A 250 15.48 -11.99 -11.09
CA LEU A 250 14.05 -12.22 -10.91
C LEU A 250 13.66 -13.67 -11.22
N GLY A 251 14.19 -14.25 -12.29
CA GLY A 251 13.96 -15.65 -12.65
C GLY A 251 14.44 -16.65 -11.60
N ASN A 252 15.41 -16.27 -10.74
CA ASN A 252 15.93 -17.11 -9.67
C ASN A 252 15.24 -16.92 -8.32
N TYR A 253 14.24 -16.04 -8.22
CA TYR A 253 13.51 -15.84 -6.96
C TYR A 253 12.88 -17.15 -6.48
N PRO A 254 12.98 -17.48 -5.18
CA PRO A 254 12.26 -18.60 -4.57
C PRO A 254 10.79 -18.27 -4.56
N PHE A 255 9.97 -19.17 -5.09
CA PHE A 255 8.52 -19.05 -5.17
C PHE A 255 7.88 -20.28 -4.49
N PRO A 256 6.98 -20.07 -3.51
CA PRO A 256 6.31 -21.16 -2.83
C PRO A 256 5.16 -21.64 -3.71
N LEU A 257 5.39 -22.71 -4.46
CA LEU A 257 4.39 -23.29 -5.34
C LEU A 257 3.51 -24.27 -4.58
N CYS A 258 2.20 -24.09 -4.71
CA CYS A 258 1.18 -25.04 -4.33
C CYS A 258 0.21 -25.29 -5.50
N SER A 259 -0.76 -26.18 -5.31
CA SER A 259 -1.77 -26.48 -6.34
C SER A 259 -2.54 -25.22 -6.76
N LEU A 260 -2.96 -25.13 -8.03
CA LEU A 260 -3.75 -23.99 -8.52
C LEU A 260 -5.04 -23.73 -7.69
N PRO A 261 -5.83 -24.75 -7.29
CA PRO A 261 -6.97 -24.53 -6.41
C PRO A 261 -6.59 -23.89 -5.07
N GLU A 262 -5.45 -24.28 -4.51
CA GLU A 262 -4.96 -23.69 -3.28
C GLU A 262 -4.49 -22.25 -3.48
N GLN A 263 -3.75 -21.95 -4.57
CA GLN A 263 -3.35 -20.59 -4.90
C GLN A 263 -4.56 -19.65 -5.00
N GLN A 264 -5.65 -20.10 -5.63
CA GLN A 264 -6.91 -19.35 -5.71
C GLN A 264 -7.53 -19.13 -4.33
N THR A 265 -7.55 -20.17 -3.49
CA THR A 265 -8.06 -20.07 -2.12
C THR A 265 -7.23 -19.09 -1.29
N ILE A 266 -5.90 -19.11 -1.42
CA ILE A 266 -5.01 -18.16 -0.76
C ILE A 266 -5.31 -16.72 -1.20
N VAL A 267 -5.46 -16.49 -2.51
CA VAL A 267 -5.82 -15.17 -3.05
C VAL A 267 -7.15 -14.69 -2.47
N GLN A 268 -8.17 -15.54 -2.42
CA GLN A 268 -9.47 -15.19 -1.83
C GLN A 268 -9.34 -14.81 -0.34
N GLU A 269 -8.57 -15.56 0.44
CA GLU A 269 -8.34 -15.28 1.86
C GLU A 269 -7.55 -13.98 2.08
N ILE A 270 -6.57 -13.68 1.21
CA ILE A 270 -5.83 -12.41 1.21
C ILE A 270 -6.79 -11.25 0.92
N GLU A 271 -7.51 -11.30 -0.22
CA GLU A 271 -8.44 -10.24 -0.63
C GLU A 271 -9.53 -9.97 0.43
N THR A 272 -10.07 -11.02 1.04
CA THR A 272 -11.07 -10.91 2.11
C THR A 272 -10.53 -10.12 3.30
N ARG A 273 -9.27 -10.35 3.71
CA ARG A 273 -8.67 -9.64 4.85
C ARG A 273 -8.19 -8.25 4.49
N LEU A 274 -7.60 -8.08 3.30
CA LEU A 274 -7.09 -6.80 2.85
C LEU A 274 -8.21 -5.81 2.55
N SER A 275 -9.34 -6.26 2.00
CA SER A 275 -10.51 -5.39 1.80
C SER A 275 -11.09 -4.84 3.11
N ILE A 276 -11.03 -5.60 4.21
CA ILE A 276 -11.36 -5.09 5.55
C ILE A 276 -10.36 -4.01 5.97
N CYS A 277 -9.07 -4.21 5.73
CA CYS A 277 -8.05 -3.21 6.04
C CYS A 277 -8.27 -1.91 5.25
N ASP A 278 -8.63 -2.02 3.97
CA ASP A 278 -8.89 -0.88 3.10
C ASP A 278 -10.10 -0.08 3.61
N LYS A 279 -11.16 -0.77 4.05
CA LYS A 279 -12.32 -0.11 4.69
C LYS A 279 -11.93 0.63 5.97
N ILE A 280 -11.14 0.00 6.85
CA ILE A 280 -10.69 0.65 8.09
C ILE A 280 -9.80 1.86 7.78
N GLU A 281 -8.93 1.76 6.78
CA GLU A 281 -8.08 2.89 6.36
C GLU A 281 -8.92 4.07 5.83
N GLN A 282 -9.96 3.80 5.04
CA GLN A 282 -10.91 4.81 4.58
C GLN A 282 -11.69 5.45 5.73
N ASP A 283 -12.13 4.65 6.71
CA ASP A 283 -12.81 5.15 7.91
C ASP A 283 -11.88 6.04 8.76
N ILE A 284 -10.59 5.67 8.87
CA ILE A 284 -9.58 6.48 9.54
C ILE A 284 -9.40 7.82 8.83
N GLU A 285 -9.24 7.83 7.51
CA GLU A 285 -9.07 9.06 6.72
C GLU A 285 -10.27 10.00 6.87
N THR A 286 -11.47 9.46 6.77
CA THR A 286 -12.72 10.21 7.00
C THR A 286 -12.78 10.81 8.40
N ASN A 287 -12.35 10.08 9.43
CA ASN A 287 -12.37 10.57 10.80
C ASN A 287 -11.28 11.62 11.07
N LEU A 288 -10.14 11.56 10.37
CA LEU A 288 -9.12 12.62 10.43
C LEU A 288 -9.64 13.93 9.83
N GLU A 289 -10.36 13.88 8.72
CA GLU A 289 -11.01 15.06 8.13
C GLU A 289 -12.06 15.66 9.07
N LYS A 290 -12.90 14.80 9.68
CA LYS A 290 -13.88 15.23 10.70
C LYS A 290 -13.21 15.85 11.92
N ALA A 291 -12.06 15.33 12.34
CA ALA A 291 -11.31 15.89 13.47
C ALA A 291 -10.83 17.31 13.16
N GLU A 292 -10.35 17.58 11.94
CA GLU A 292 -9.98 18.95 11.52
C GLU A 292 -11.20 19.88 11.47
N ALA A 293 -12.33 19.42 10.92
CA ALA A 293 -13.57 20.18 10.93
C ALA A 293 -14.06 20.50 12.36
N LEU A 294 -13.93 19.53 13.28
CA LEU A 294 -14.28 19.70 14.69
C LEU A 294 -13.37 20.75 15.36
N ARG A 295 -12.06 20.74 15.05
CA ARG A 295 -11.11 21.77 15.52
C ARG A 295 -11.59 23.17 15.15
N GLN A 296 -11.97 23.37 13.89
CA GLN A 296 -12.51 24.65 13.41
C GLN A 296 -13.84 25.00 14.08
N SER A 297 -14.72 24.02 14.29
CA SER A 297 -16.00 24.24 14.98
C SER A 297 -15.81 24.63 16.45
N ILE A 298 -14.82 24.07 17.16
CA ILE A 298 -14.51 24.43 18.55
C ILE A 298 -14.07 25.89 18.61
N LEU A 299 -13.13 26.30 17.76
CA LEU A 299 -12.67 27.70 17.68
C LEU A 299 -13.82 28.65 17.36
N LYS A 300 -14.64 28.32 16.36
CA LYS A 300 -15.80 29.12 15.99
C LYS A 300 -16.75 29.30 17.19
N LYS A 301 -17.11 28.22 17.89
CA LYS A 301 -17.97 28.31 19.08
C LYS A 301 -17.32 29.11 20.20
N ALA A 302 -16.00 29.01 20.38
CA ALA A 302 -15.27 29.78 21.37
C ALA A 302 -15.38 31.30 21.12
N PHE A 303 -15.09 31.74 19.90
CA PHE A 303 -15.12 33.15 19.53
C PHE A 303 -16.55 33.71 19.36
N GLU A 304 -17.56 32.85 19.19
CA GLU A 304 -18.98 33.23 19.25
C GLU A 304 -19.55 33.25 20.68
N GLY A 305 -18.77 32.88 21.70
CA GLY A 305 -19.25 32.80 23.09
C GLY A 305 -20.23 31.65 23.35
N LYS A 306 -20.22 30.62 22.49
CA LYS A 306 -21.14 29.46 22.53
C LYS A 306 -20.44 28.15 22.91
N LEU A 307 -19.18 28.22 23.37
CA LEU A 307 -18.41 27.03 23.71
C LEU A 307 -18.81 26.46 25.09
N LEU A 308 -18.99 27.34 26.06
CA LEU A 308 -19.45 26.98 27.40
C LEU A 308 -20.96 26.76 27.39
N ASN A 309 -21.42 25.73 28.09
CA ASN A 309 -22.85 25.52 28.30
C ASN A 309 -23.39 26.46 29.41
N GLU A 310 -24.72 26.52 29.56
CA GLU A 310 -25.36 27.43 30.52
C GLU A 310 -24.92 27.21 31.97
N ARG A 311 -24.65 25.96 32.35
CA ARG A 311 -24.16 25.63 33.70
C ARG A 311 -22.73 26.14 33.91
N GLU A 312 -21.83 25.87 32.96
CA GLU A 312 -20.44 26.35 33.01
C GLU A 312 -20.41 27.89 33.05
N LEU A 313 -21.27 28.57 32.27
CA LEU A 313 -21.39 30.03 32.30
C LEU A 313 -21.91 30.55 33.64
N ALA A 314 -22.92 29.90 34.24
CA ALA A 314 -23.45 30.28 35.54
C ALA A 314 -22.40 30.16 36.66
N GLU A 315 -21.60 29.08 36.64
CA GLU A 315 -20.50 28.88 37.58
C GLU A 315 -19.44 29.98 37.43
N VAL A 316 -19.07 30.34 36.20
CA VAL A 316 -18.08 31.40 35.93
C VAL A 316 -18.58 32.79 36.34
N ARG A 317 -19.87 33.08 36.14
CA ARG A 317 -20.50 34.35 36.55
C ARG A 317 -20.60 34.52 38.06
N GLY A 318 -20.47 33.43 38.82
CA GLY A 318 -20.38 33.46 40.29
C GLY A 318 -18.97 33.75 40.82
N ALA A 319 -17.95 33.89 39.97
CA ALA A 319 -16.59 34.18 40.41
C ALA A 319 -16.46 35.57 41.04
N GLU A 320 -15.66 35.70 42.09
CA GLU A 320 -15.47 36.96 42.84
C GLU A 320 -14.92 38.10 41.95
N ASP A 321 -14.13 37.77 40.94
CA ASP A 321 -13.53 38.72 39.99
C ASP A 321 -14.35 38.90 38.71
N TRP A 322 -15.59 38.42 38.67
CA TRP A 322 -16.47 38.60 37.52
C TRP A 322 -17.05 40.02 37.48
N GLU A 323 -16.98 40.63 36.30
CA GLU A 323 -17.58 41.93 36.00
C GLU A 323 -18.20 41.91 34.60
N PRO A 324 -19.21 42.74 34.30
CA PRO A 324 -19.77 42.85 32.95
C PRO A 324 -18.73 43.28 31.90
N ALA A 325 -18.92 42.84 30.65
CA ALA A 325 -18.00 43.12 29.55
C ALA A 325 -17.78 44.63 29.31
N GLU A 326 -18.82 45.44 29.56
CA GLU A 326 -18.75 46.90 29.45
C GLU A 326 -17.78 47.50 30.46
N VAL A 327 -17.77 46.98 31.70
CA VAL A 327 -16.87 47.43 32.78
C VAL A 327 -15.42 47.08 32.44
N LEU A 328 -15.19 45.85 31.96
CA LEU A 328 -13.89 45.42 31.48
C LEU A 328 -13.37 46.30 30.33
N LEU A 329 -14.24 46.63 29.37
CA LEU A 329 -13.87 47.45 28.21
C LEU A 329 -13.46 48.86 28.63
N GLU A 330 -14.19 49.48 29.55
CA GLU A 330 -13.82 50.80 30.09
C GLU A 330 -12.48 50.76 30.84
N ARG A 331 -12.21 49.70 31.62
CA ARG A 331 -10.90 49.52 32.27
C ARG A 331 -9.76 49.43 31.27
N ILE A 332 -9.92 48.63 30.21
CA ILE A 332 -8.91 48.49 29.15
C ILE A 332 -8.66 49.83 28.43
N LYS A 333 -9.72 50.61 28.15
CA LYS A 333 -9.58 51.95 27.55
C LYS A 333 -8.79 52.90 28.47
N ALA A 334 -9.09 52.89 29.78
CA ALA A 334 -8.42 53.72 30.76
C ALA A 334 -6.93 53.37 30.90
N GLU A 335 -6.59 52.07 30.96
CA GLU A 335 -5.20 51.59 31.02
C GLU A 335 -4.41 51.95 29.76
N LYS A 336 -5.01 51.80 28.56
CA LYS A 336 -4.36 52.21 27.31
C LYS A 336 -4.11 53.71 27.26
N ALA A 337 -5.02 54.54 27.77
CA ALA A 337 -4.86 55.99 27.82
C ALA A 337 -3.75 56.44 28.80
N GLN A 338 -3.48 55.66 29.86
CA GLN A 338 -2.35 55.89 30.76
C GLN A 338 -1.02 55.41 30.15
N ASN A 339 -1.00 54.25 29.49
CA ASN A 339 0.23 53.68 28.91
C ASN A 339 0.65 54.34 27.59
N GLY A 340 -0.26 54.95 26.83
CA GLY A 340 0.05 55.73 25.62
C GLY A 340 0.54 57.16 25.88
N LYS A 341 0.66 57.59 27.13
CA LYS A 341 1.22 58.89 27.56
C LYS A 341 2.70 58.81 27.99
N LYS A 342 3.39 57.70 27.70
CA LYS A 342 4.82 57.50 27.93
C LYS A 342 5.59 57.43 26.62
#